data_AF-A0A925TSL4-F1
#
_entry.id   AF-A0A925TSL4-F1
#
_cell.length_a   1.000
_cell.length_b   1.000
_cell.length_c   1.000
_cell.angle_alpha   90.00
_cell.angle_beta   90.00
_cell.angle_gamma   90.00
#
_symmetry.space_group_name_H-M   'P 1'
#
loop_
_entity.id
_entity.type
_entity.pdbx_description
1 polymer ?
#
loop_
_entity_poly.entity_id
_entity_poly.type
_entity_poly.pdbx_seq_one_letter_code
_entity_poly.pdbx_strand_id
1 'polypeptide(L)'
;MLVNVITGERFRTFVLPVASEDKAALRKGWRFDWLKESKVRPVYKLTTSENPYILHGLVSSEPDVGFMFMHLVERAGYGDGVRLYDGIPQSLVAFVCQQSFEFGFEGVVAFDSKSLLFRYYEKTLHAKRLGNSSRMIVDTQTAFHLINVWL
;
A
#
# COMPACT_ATOMS: atom_id res chain seq x y z
N MET A 1 7.97 -1.54 -6.92
CA MET A 1 8.45 -2.52 -7.91
C MET A 1 7.49 -3.69 -7.89
N LEU A 2 6.99 -4.13 -9.05
CA LEU A 2 6.22 -5.38 -9.14
C LEU A 2 7.08 -6.49 -9.73
N VAL A 3 6.79 -7.72 -9.33
CA VAL A 3 7.42 -8.91 -9.92
C VAL A 3 6.32 -9.81 -10.48
N ASN A 4 6.39 -10.13 -11.77
CA ASN A 4 5.49 -11.12 -12.35
C ASN A 4 5.84 -12.51 -11.80
N VAL A 5 4.87 -13.21 -11.23
CA VAL A 5 5.14 -14.49 -10.54
C VAL A 5 5.47 -15.63 -11.51
N ILE A 6 5.09 -15.51 -12.77
CA ILE A 6 5.30 -16.55 -13.80
C ILE A 6 6.65 -16.33 -14.48
N THR A 7 6.95 -15.10 -14.90
CA THR A 7 8.15 -14.79 -15.68
C THR A 7 9.33 -14.33 -14.82
N GLY A 8 9.09 -13.88 -13.59
CA GLY A 8 10.10 -13.25 -12.73
C GLY A 8 10.49 -11.83 -13.15
N GLU A 9 9.85 -11.29 -14.20
CA GLU A 9 10.12 -9.95 -14.72
C GLU A 9 9.74 -8.87 -13.70
N ARG A 10 10.55 -7.82 -13.64
CA ARG A 10 10.40 -6.71 -12.69
C ARG A 10 9.90 -5.47 -13.40
N PHE A 11 8.86 -4.86 -12.85
CA PHE A 11 8.22 -3.68 -13.39
C PHE A 11 8.42 -2.51 -12.45
N ARG A 12 8.84 -1.37 -13.01
CA ARG A 12 8.90 -0.12 -12.27
C ARG A 12 7.48 0.33 -11.95
N THR A 13 7.27 0.77 -10.71
CA THR A 13 5.96 1.19 -10.24
C THR A 13 5.91 2.68 -10.00
N PHE A 14 4.71 3.23 -10.17
CA PHE A 14 4.39 4.61 -9.82
C PHE A 14 3.21 4.60 -8.88
N VAL A 15 3.33 5.33 -7.78
CA VAL A 15 2.21 5.60 -6.89
C VAL A 15 1.79 7.05 -7.07
N LEU A 16 0.55 7.25 -7.50
CA LEU A 16 0.02 8.57 -7.88
C LEU A 16 -1.30 8.83 -7.14
N PRO A 17 -1.68 10.08 -6.86
CA PRO A 17 -3.02 10.38 -6.38
C PRO A 17 -4.08 9.84 -7.35
N VAL A 18 -5.17 9.32 -6.80
CA VAL A 18 -6.36 8.96 -7.59
C VAL A 18 -6.95 10.24 -8.21
N ALA A 19 -7.17 10.20 -9.52
CA ALA A 19 -7.72 11.30 -10.30
C ALA A 19 -9.20 11.07 -10.66
N SER A 20 -9.85 12.09 -11.22
CA SER A 20 -11.27 11.99 -11.61
C SER A 20 -11.53 10.94 -12.69
N GLU A 21 -10.55 10.67 -13.55
CA GLU A 21 -10.59 9.59 -14.56
C GLU A 21 -10.69 8.19 -13.94
N ASP A 22 -10.12 7.97 -12.75
CA ASP A 22 -10.07 6.65 -12.11
C ASP A 22 -11.41 6.23 -11.49
N LYS A 23 -12.37 7.16 -11.36
CA LYS A 23 -13.65 6.92 -10.68
C LYS A 23 -14.37 5.69 -11.21
N ALA A 24 -14.25 5.38 -12.50
CA ALA A 24 -14.84 4.16 -13.07
C ALA A 24 -14.17 2.89 -12.51
N ALA A 25 -12.83 2.86 -12.45
CA ALA A 25 -12.05 1.73 -11.97
C ALA A 25 -12.23 1.48 -10.47
N LEU A 26 -12.51 2.51 -9.65
CA LEU A 26 -12.73 2.34 -8.21
C LEU A 26 -14.04 1.61 -7.85
N ARG A 27 -15.00 1.50 -8.79
CA ARG A 27 -16.35 0.98 -8.50
C ARG A 27 -16.46 -0.54 -8.47
N LYS A 28 -15.49 -1.27 -9.04
CA LYS A 28 -15.58 -2.73 -9.23
C LYS A 28 -14.22 -3.39 -9.05
N GLY A 29 -14.22 -4.64 -8.59
CA GLY A 29 -12.99 -5.44 -8.43
C GLY A 29 -12.25 -5.24 -7.10
N TRP A 30 -12.89 -4.56 -6.15
CA TRP A 30 -12.33 -4.23 -4.83
C TRP A 30 -13.24 -4.71 -3.72
N ARG A 31 -12.66 -5.10 -2.58
CA ARG A 31 -13.39 -5.39 -1.35
C ARG A 31 -13.82 -4.11 -0.65
N PHE A 32 -12.96 -3.08 -0.66
CA PHE A 32 -13.28 -1.79 -0.06
C PHE A 32 -14.03 -0.89 -1.06
N ASP A 33 -14.89 -0.02 -0.53
CA ASP A 33 -15.53 1.03 -1.31
C ASP A 33 -14.57 2.22 -1.48
N TRP A 34 -13.67 2.11 -2.46
CA TRP A 34 -12.67 3.15 -2.73
C TRP A 34 -13.27 4.45 -3.26
N LEU A 35 -14.46 4.39 -3.89
CA LEU A 35 -15.15 5.61 -4.31
C LEU A 35 -15.70 6.38 -3.10
N LYS A 36 -16.13 5.69 -2.06
CA LYS A 36 -16.49 6.33 -0.79
C LYS A 36 -15.25 6.85 -0.05
N GLU A 37 -14.20 6.04 0.03
CA GLU A 37 -12.95 6.42 0.70
C GLU A 37 -12.31 7.68 0.10
N SER A 38 -12.18 7.73 -1.22
CA SER A 38 -11.58 8.87 -1.95
C SER A 38 -12.35 10.19 -1.81
N LYS A 39 -13.57 10.18 -1.26
CA LYS A 39 -14.33 11.40 -0.96
C LYS A 39 -13.98 12.00 0.40
N VAL A 40 -13.41 11.20 1.29
CA VAL A 40 -13.16 11.59 2.69
C VAL A 40 -11.68 11.61 3.04
N ARG A 41 -10.85 10.89 2.30
CA ARG A 41 -9.41 10.75 2.57
C ARG A 41 -8.57 10.73 1.28
N PRO A 42 -7.28 11.09 1.36
CA PRO A 42 -6.36 10.92 0.25
C PRO A 42 -6.21 9.44 -0.13
N VAL A 43 -6.36 9.14 -1.41
CA VAL A 43 -6.17 7.79 -1.96
C VAL A 43 -5.16 7.85 -3.10
N TYR A 44 -4.27 6.87 -3.12
CA TYR A 44 -3.22 6.74 -4.13
C TYR A 44 -3.33 5.40 -4.85
N LYS A 45 -3.02 5.40 -6.16
CA LYS A 45 -3.05 4.27 -7.07
C LYS A 45 -1.64 3.79 -7.40
N LEU A 46 -1.43 2.48 -7.37
CA LEU A 46 -0.22 1.83 -7.88
C LEU A 46 -0.43 1.44 -9.35
N THR A 47 0.46 1.90 -10.21
CA THR A 47 0.51 1.53 -11.63
C THR A 47 1.94 1.20 -12.07
N THR A 48 2.14 0.83 -13.33
CA THR A 48 3.44 0.52 -13.94
C THR A 48 3.74 1.46 -15.11
N SER A 49 5.02 1.65 -15.46
CA SER A 49 5.41 2.48 -16.61
C SER A 49 4.80 1.98 -17.92
N GLU A 50 4.70 0.65 -18.04
CA GLU A 50 4.27 -0.04 -19.24
C GLU A 50 2.75 0.06 -19.41
N ASN A 51 2.00 0.12 -18.30
CA ASN A 51 0.55 0.15 -18.29
C ASN A 51 -0.01 1.16 -17.27
N PRO A 52 0.13 2.48 -17.52
CA PRO A 52 -0.23 3.53 -16.56
C PRO A 52 -1.74 3.60 -16.23
N TYR A 53 -2.58 2.98 -17.06
CA TYR A 53 -4.04 2.93 -16.87
C TYR A 53 -4.51 1.74 -16.03
N ILE A 54 -3.63 0.77 -15.75
CA ILE A 54 -3.96 -0.39 -14.92
C ILE A 54 -3.67 -0.06 -13.46
N LEU A 55 -4.70 -0.19 -12.62
CA LEU A 55 -4.59 -0.08 -11.18
C LEU A 55 -4.23 -1.46 -10.61
N HIS A 56 -3.01 -1.60 -10.10
CA HIS A 56 -2.56 -2.83 -9.45
C HIS A 56 -2.94 -2.87 -7.96
N GLY A 57 -3.14 -1.72 -7.34
CA GLY A 57 -3.54 -1.60 -5.96
C GLY A 57 -3.80 -0.16 -5.54
N LEU A 58 -4.39 -0.01 -4.37
CA LEU A 58 -4.81 1.26 -3.80
C LEU A 58 -4.39 1.36 -2.34
N VAL A 59 -4.03 2.56 -1.90
CA VAL A 59 -3.76 2.88 -0.49
C VAL A 59 -4.42 4.19 -0.10
N SER A 60 -5.02 4.23 1.09
CA SER A 60 -5.52 5.43 1.75
C SER A 60 -4.62 5.74 2.94
N SER A 61 -4.01 6.92 2.95
CA SER A 61 -3.08 7.33 4.00
C SER A 61 -3.06 8.85 4.16
N GLU A 62 -2.82 9.29 5.38
CA GLU A 62 -2.71 10.70 5.73
C GLU A 62 -1.69 10.90 6.87
N PRO A 63 -1.10 12.10 6.99
CA PRO A 63 -0.25 12.41 8.14
C PRO A 63 -1.07 12.42 9.42
N ASP A 64 -0.51 11.83 10.47
CA ASP A 64 -0.96 11.92 11.86
C ASP A 64 0.24 12.39 12.72
N VAL A 65 0.05 12.58 14.02
CA VAL A 65 1.06 13.19 14.91
C VAL A 65 2.30 12.29 15.01
N GLY A 66 3.32 12.62 14.21
CA GLY A 66 4.63 11.96 14.22
C GLY A 66 4.73 10.69 13.39
N PHE A 67 3.73 10.36 12.56
CA PHE A 67 3.74 9.21 11.66
C PHE A 67 2.70 9.36 10.54
N MET A 68 2.80 8.54 9.49
CA MET A 68 1.70 8.39 8.52
C MET A 68 0.73 7.33 9.02
N PHE A 69 -0.57 7.64 9.05
CA PHE A 69 -1.58 6.62 9.30
C PHE A 69 -2.10 6.05 7.99
N MET A 70 -2.02 4.73 7.83
CA MET A 70 -2.56 4.02 6.67
C MET A 70 -3.91 3.40 7.03
N HIS A 71 -4.98 3.97 6.45
CA HIS A 71 -6.36 3.57 6.71
C HIS A 71 -6.72 2.27 5.99
N LEU A 72 -6.41 2.19 4.70
CA LEU A 72 -6.73 1.05 3.84
C LEU A 72 -5.58 0.76 2.88
N VAL A 73 -5.36 -0.52 2.60
CA VAL A 73 -4.46 -0.99 1.54
C VAL A 73 -5.07 -2.22 0.89
N GLU A 74 -5.12 -2.22 -0.44
CA GLU A 74 -5.68 -3.34 -1.19
C GLU A 74 -4.99 -3.55 -2.53
N ARG A 75 -4.86 -4.82 -2.91
CA ARG A 75 -4.45 -5.24 -4.25
C ARG A 75 -5.67 -5.38 -5.16
N ALA A 76 -5.53 -5.07 -6.44
CA ALA A 76 -6.57 -5.36 -7.42
C ALA A 76 -6.82 -6.87 -7.56
N GLY A 77 -8.02 -7.23 -8.00
CA GLY A 77 -8.42 -8.63 -8.25
C GLY A 77 -8.76 -9.39 -6.97
N TYR A 78 -9.41 -8.72 -6.01
CA TYR A 78 -9.85 -9.39 -4.79
C TYR A 78 -10.89 -10.48 -5.14
N GLY A 79 -10.55 -11.74 -4.83
CA GLY A 79 -11.43 -12.90 -5.04
C GLY A 79 -11.05 -13.79 -6.22
N ASP A 80 -10.15 -13.34 -7.09
CA ASP A 80 -9.84 -14.02 -8.34
C ASP A 80 -8.90 -15.21 -8.15
N GLY A 81 -8.29 -15.34 -6.97
CA GLY A 81 -7.34 -16.42 -6.60
C GLY A 81 -6.00 -16.38 -7.33
N VAL A 82 -5.90 -15.67 -8.45
CA VAL A 82 -4.70 -15.59 -9.29
C VAL A 82 -3.83 -14.40 -8.85
N ARG A 83 -2.68 -14.71 -8.24
CA ARG A 83 -1.66 -13.72 -7.91
C ARG A 83 -0.68 -13.55 -9.07
N LEU A 84 -0.97 -12.66 -10.03
CA LEU A 84 -0.06 -12.44 -11.18
C LEU A 84 1.19 -11.63 -10.81
N TYR A 85 1.04 -10.65 -9.91
CA TYR A 85 2.12 -9.79 -9.44
C TYR A 85 2.33 -9.88 -7.93
N ASP A 86 3.60 -9.96 -7.57
CA ASP A 86 4.12 -9.74 -6.22
C ASP A 86 4.61 -8.31 -6.02
N GLY A 87 4.67 -7.89 -4.76
CA GLY A 87 5.18 -6.57 -4.39
C GLY A 87 4.13 -5.46 -4.32
N ILE A 88 2.85 -5.74 -4.59
CA ILE A 88 1.79 -4.70 -4.59
C ILE A 88 1.65 -4.04 -3.20
N PRO A 89 1.33 -4.77 -2.11
CA PRO A 89 1.22 -4.13 -0.79
C PRO A 89 2.54 -3.52 -0.33
N GLN A 90 3.67 -4.17 -0.63
CA GLN A 90 4.98 -3.67 -0.24
C GLN A 90 5.32 -2.35 -0.93
N SER A 91 5.05 -2.22 -2.23
CA SER A 91 5.30 -0.98 -2.98
C SER A 91 4.40 0.16 -2.50
N LEU A 92 3.13 -0.14 -2.19
CA LEU A 92 2.21 0.84 -1.62
C LEU A 92 2.68 1.32 -0.24
N VAL A 93 3.08 0.40 0.64
CA VAL A 93 3.55 0.77 1.99
C VAL A 93 4.90 1.47 1.93
N ALA A 94 5.80 1.08 1.03
CA ALA A 94 7.07 1.76 0.80
C ALA A 94 6.85 3.22 0.37
N PHE A 95 5.85 3.47 -0.50
CA PHE A 95 5.43 4.84 -0.83
C PHE A 95 4.93 5.61 0.41
N VAL A 96 4.10 5.01 1.26
CA VAL A 96 3.64 5.67 2.50
C VAL A 96 4.81 5.95 3.46
N CYS A 97 5.80 5.05 3.51
CA CYS A 97 7.04 5.29 4.26
C CYS A 97 7.82 6.47 3.69
N GLN A 98 7.91 6.59 2.36
CA GLN A 98 8.56 7.72 1.71
C GLN A 98 7.83 9.03 2.03
N GLN A 99 6.50 9.07 1.94
CA GLN A 99 5.70 10.22 2.37
C GLN A 99 5.98 10.58 3.83
N SER A 100 6.08 9.58 4.71
CA SER A 100 6.39 9.79 6.12
C SER A 100 7.74 10.48 6.31
N PHE A 101 8.78 10.14 5.54
CA PHE A 101 10.03 10.90 5.54
C PHE A 101 9.86 12.34 5.03
N GLU A 102 9.07 12.55 3.99
CA GLU A 102 8.79 13.89 3.45
C GLU A 102 8.07 14.81 4.45
N PHE A 103 7.22 14.23 5.32
CA PHE A 103 6.58 14.94 6.43
C PHE A 103 7.49 15.10 7.67
N GLY A 104 8.70 14.54 7.67
CA GLY A 104 9.63 14.61 8.81
C GLY A 104 9.32 13.60 9.93
N PHE A 105 8.59 12.53 9.64
CA PHE A 105 8.18 11.50 10.60
C PHE A 105 9.06 10.24 10.57
N GLU A 106 10.28 10.38 10.07
CA GLU A 106 11.30 9.31 10.05
C GLU A 106 10.84 8.00 9.40
N GLY A 107 9.93 8.08 8.41
CA GLY A 107 9.45 6.90 7.69
C GLY A 107 8.38 6.09 8.42
N VAL A 108 8.01 6.48 9.65
CA VAL A 108 7.10 5.69 10.50
C VAL A 108 5.70 5.65 9.90
N VAL A 109 5.13 4.44 9.84
CA VAL A 109 3.75 4.20 9.41
C VAL A 109 3.01 3.37 10.45
N ALA A 110 1.81 3.78 10.81
CA ALA A 110 0.93 3.01 11.68
C ALA A 110 -0.38 2.64 10.96
N PHE A 111 -0.93 1.48 11.30
CA PHE A 111 -2.22 1.02 10.77
C PHE A 111 -2.87 0.01 11.71
N ASP A 112 -4.19 -0.12 11.62
CA ASP A 112 -4.92 -1.16 12.35
C ASP A 112 -5.15 -2.38 11.46
N SER A 113 -4.90 -3.57 12.01
CA SER A 113 -5.02 -4.82 11.29
C SER A 113 -5.96 -5.80 12.00
N LYS A 114 -6.61 -6.65 11.21
CA LYS A 114 -7.36 -7.79 11.75
C LYS A 114 -6.37 -8.83 12.26
N SER A 115 -6.71 -9.50 13.37
CA SER A 115 -5.82 -10.48 14.02
C SER A 115 -5.27 -11.56 13.09
N LEU A 116 -6.10 -12.06 12.17
CA LEU A 116 -5.72 -13.04 11.14
C LEU A 116 -4.64 -12.55 10.16
N LEU A 117 -4.45 -11.23 10.05
CA LEU A 117 -3.49 -10.61 9.12
C LEU A 117 -2.18 -10.17 9.79
N PHE A 118 -2.05 -10.29 11.11
CA PHE A 118 -0.80 -9.90 11.81
C PHE A 118 0.41 -10.62 11.24
N ARG A 119 0.37 -11.96 11.19
CA ARG A 119 1.47 -12.78 10.64
C ARG A 119 1.80 -12.45 9.19
N TYR A 120 0.78 -12.10 8.41
CA TYR A 120 0.97 -11.71 7.03
C TYR A 120 1.78 -10.41 6.93
N TYR A 121 1.43 -9.39 7.72
CA TYR A 121 2.13 -8.10 7.71
C TYR A 121 3.50 -8.16 8.40
N GLU A 122 3.66 -8.97 9.44
CA GLU A 122 4.98 -9.28 10.02
C GLU A 122 5.90 -9.91 8.98
N LYS A 123 5.40 -10.84 8.17
CA LYS A 123 6.20 -11.52 7.15
C LYS A 123 6.47 -10.66 5.91
N THR A 124 5.48 -9.89 5.46
CA THR A 124 5.57 -9.18 4.17
C THR A 124 6.06 -7.75 4.28
N LEU A 125 5.82 -7.09 5.41
CA LEU A 125 6.20 -5.70 5.65
C LEU A 125 7.20 -5.55 6.79
N HIS A 126 7.54 -6.63 7.51
CA HIS A 126 8.30 -6.57 8.77
C HIS A 126 7.67 -5.65 9.83
N ALA A 127 6.36 -5.40 9.70
CA ALA A 127 5.62 -4.58 10.64
C ALA A 127 5.52 -5.28 12.00
N LYS A 128 5.56 -4.50 13.07
CA LYS A 128 5.51 -4.99 14.46
C LYS A 128 4.18 -4.61 15.08
N ARG A 129 3.62 -5.53 15.87
CA ARG A 129 2.41 -5.25 16.64
C ARG A 129 2.73 -4.41 17.87
N LEU A 130 1.92 -3.38 18.12
CA LEU A 130 2.05 -2.53 19.32
C LEU A 130 1.30 -3.17 20.49
N GLY A 131 2.04 -3.86 21.35
CA GLY A 131 1.51 -4.54 22.54
C GLY A 131 0.36 -5.50 22.19
N ASN A 132 -0.74 -5.42 22.94
CA ASN A 132 -1.93 -6.26 22.75
C ASN A 132 -3.01 -5.62 21.85
N SER A 133 -2.73 -4.49 21.21
CA SER A 133 -3.71 -3.77 20.38
C SER A 133 -3.87 -4.38 18.97
N SER A 134 -4.78 -3.86 18.15
CA SER A 134 -4.84 -4.15 16.70
C SER A 134 -3.81 -3.37 15.89
N ARG A 135 -3.05 -2.47 16.53
CA ARG A 135 -2.15 -1.55 15.85
C ARG A 135 -0.85 -2.24 15.46
N MET A 136 -0.47 -2.03 14.21
CA MET A 136 0.78 -2.44 13.60
C MET A 136 1.59 -1.19 13.25
N ILE A 137 2.91 -1.29 13.33
CA ILE A 137 3.85 -0.20 13.06
C ILE A 137 4.95 -0.70 12.12
N VAL A 138 5.26 0.10 11.11
CA VAL A 138 6.51 0.05 10.36
C VAL A 138 7.42 1.12 10.99
N ASP A 139 8.51 0.67 11.60
CA ASP A 139 9.51 1.57 12.19
C ASP A 139 10.49 2.10 11.14
N THR A 140 11.32 3.07 11.52
CA THR A 140 12.27 3.74 10.63
C THR A 140 13.21 2.78 9.90
N GLN A 141 13.75 1.77 10.58
CA GLN A 141 14.64 0.79 9.95
C GLN A 141 13.90 -0.01 8.88
N THR A 142 12.67 -0.43 9.20
CA THR A 142 11.82 -1.17 8.28
C THR A 142 11.37 -0.30 7.10
N ALA A 143 11.05 0.96 7.35
CA ALA A 143 10.70 1.95 6.34
C ALA A 143 11.83 2.11 5.30
N PHE A 144 13.08 2.30 5.76
CA PHE A 144 14.25 2.34 4.88
C PHE A 144 14.40 1.06 4.06
N HIS A 145 14.22 -0.10 4.68
CA HIS A 145 14.28 -1.37 3.96
C HIS A 145 13.22 -1.46 2.86
N LEU A 146 11.97 -1.11 3.19
CA LEU A 146 10.87 -1.15 2.23
C LEU A 146 11.10 -0.19 1.06
N ILE A 147 11.53 1.04 1.34
CA ILE A 147 11.87 2.02 0.30
C ILE A 147 12.97 1.49 -0.62
N ASN A 148 14.08 1.00 -0.06
CA ASN A 148 15.22 0.55 -0.85
C ASN A 148 14.95 -0.70 -1.70
N VAL A 149 14.02 -1.55 -1.28
CA VAL A 149 13.68 -2.78 -2.01
C VAL A 149 12.57 -2.56 -3.02
N TRP A 150 11.60 -1.68 -2.72
CA TRP A 150 10.34 -1.60 -3.46
C TRP A 150 10.11 -0.28 -4.20
N LEU A 151 10.92 0.76 -4.02
CA LEU A 151 10.89 1.97 -4.85
C LEU A 151 12.11 2.03 -5.77
#